data_AF-A0AAU5WJR6-F1
#
_entry.id   AF-A0AAU5WJR6-F1
#
_cell.length_a   1.000
_cell.length_b   1.000
_cell.length_c   1.000
_cell.angle_alpha   90.00
_cell.angle_beta   90.00
_cell.angle_gamma   90.00
#
_symmetry.space_group_name_H-M   'P 1'
#
loop_
_entity.id
_entity.type
_entity.pdbx_description
1 polymer ?
#
loop_
_entity_poly.entity_id
_entity_poly.type
_entity_poly.pdbx_seq_one_letter_code
_entity_poly.pdbx_strand_id
1 'polypeptide(L)' 'MAELMAGTSPPMVVLRPGDRVLIALTEDAPPEELQEFTAQLRRSFPTVSFTVIGGIAGLGVQAGGDSG' A
#
# COMPACT_ATOMS: atom_id res chain seq x y z
N MET A 1 31.05 -16.63 -23.33
CA MET A 1 30.67 -15.73 -22.21
C MET A 1 29.15 -15.65 -22.21
N ALA A 2 28.51 -16.21 -21.20
CA ALA A 2 27.06 -16.11 -21.04
C ALA A 2 26.75 -14.84 -20.25
N GLU A 3 26.00 -13.94 -20.86
CA GLU A 3 25.48 -12.74 -20.19
C GLU A 3 24.58 -13.17 -19.03
N LEU A 4 24.94 -12.71 -17.84
CA LEU A 4 24.15 -12.86 -16.63
C LEU A 4 22.90 -11.99 -16.81
N MET A 5 21.78 -12.60 -17.21
CA MET A 5 20.49 -11.92 -17.20
C MET A 5 20.17 -11.55 -15.75
N ALA A 6 20.42 -10.29 -15.40
CA ALA A 6 19.95 -9.71 -14.15
C ALA A 6 18.42 -9.74 -14.18
N GLY A 7 17.84 -10.75 -13.53
CA GLY A 7 16.41 -10.85 -13.32
C GLY A 7 15.94 -9.63 -12.56
N THR A 8 15.29 -8.70 -13.27
CA THR A 8 14.67 -7.52 -12.66
C THR A 8 13.36 -7.96 -12.02
N SER A 9 13.46 -8.63 -10.87
CA SER A 9 12.27 -8.86 -10.04
C SER A 9 11.65 -7.50 -9.73
N PRO A 10 10.32 -7.35 -9.87
CA PRO A 10 9.66 -6.09 -9.56
C PRO A 10 9.98 -5.72 -8.10
N PRO A 11 10.13 -4.41 -7.81
CA PRO A 11 10.42 -3.96 -6.46
C PRO A 11 9.34 -4.49 -5.51
N MET A 12 9.79 -5.25 -4.50
CA MET A 12 8.92 -5.81 -3.48
C MET A 12 8.86 -4.86 -2.30
N VAL A 13 7.65 -4.44 -1.92
CA VAL A 13 7.44 -3.67 -0.69
C VAL A 13 7.49 -4.63 0.50
N VAL A 14 8.32 -4.31 1.48
CA VAL A 14 8.48 -5.10 2.71
C VAL A 14 8.13 -4.21 3.89
N LEU A 15 7.19 -4.67 4.73
CA LEU A 15 6.83 -4.01 5.99
C LEU A 15 7.61 -4.66 7.13
N ARG A 16 8.34 -3.85 7.89
CA ARG A 16 9.14 -4.25 9.04
C ARG A 16 8.41 -3.93 10.35
N PRO A 17 8.73 -4.64 11.45
CA PRO A 17 8.23 -4.26 12.76
C PRO A 17 8.53 -2.80 13.10
N GLY A 18 7.51 -2.06 13.53
CA GLY A 18 7.58 -0.65 13.86
C GLY A 18 7.27 0.32 12.71
N ASP A 19 7.10 -0.18 11.48
CA ASP A 19 6.75 0.66 10.34
C ASP A 19 5.39 1.35 10.54
N ARG A 20 5.25 2.53 9.92
CA ARG A 20 4.03 3.33 9.93
C ARG A 20 3.50 3.49 8.52
N VAL A 21 2.29 3.02 8.28
CA VAL A 21 1.68 2.98 6.95
C VAL A 21 0.41 3.82 6.94
N LEU A 22 0.32 4.74 5.98
CA LEU A 22 -0.90 5.47 5.67
C LEU A 22 -1.66 4.75 4.55
N ILE A 23 -2.93 4.46 4.79
CA ILE A 23 -3.85 3.90 3.80
C ILE A 23 -4.92 4.95 3.51
N ALA A 24 -4.94 5.43 2.27
CA ALA A 24 -5.94 6.36 1.77
C ALA A 24 -6.98 5.58 0.95
N LEU A 25 -8.25 5.69 1.33
CA LEU A 25 -9.37 5.14 0.59
C LEU A 25 -10.05 6.28 -0.17
N THR A 26 -10.33 6.03 -1.45
CA THR A 26 -10.96 7.01 -2.36
C THR A 26 -12.44 7.20 -2.06
N GLU A 27 -13.07 6.19 -1.46
CA GLU A 27 -14.49 6.19 -1.10
C GLU A 27 -14.64 6.06 0.42
N ASP A 28 -15.73 6.60 0.96
CA ASP A 28 -16.10 6.35 2.35
C ASP A 28 -16.73 4.96 2.47
N ALA A 29 -15.99 4.04 3.08
CA ALA A 29 -16.50 2.71 3.40
C ALA A 29 -17.36 2.76 4.68
N PRO A 30 -18.39 1.89 4.80
CA PRO A 30 -19.16 1.75 6.02
C PRO A 30 -18.27 1.45 7.24
N PRO A 31 -18.62 1.93 8.45
CA PRO A 31 -17.81 1.71 9.64
C PRO A 31 -17.53 0.24 9.98
N GLU A 32 -18.47 -0.65 9.69
CA GLU A 32 -18.35 -2.10 9.93
C GLU A 32 -17.25 -2.71 9.04
N GLU A 33 -17.24 -2.37 7.75
CA GLU A 33 -16.21 -2.83 6.81
C GLU A 33 -14.82 -2.29 7.17
N LEU A 34 -14.73 -1.02 7.60
CA LEU A 34 -13.47 -0.44 8.08
C LEU A 34 -12.96 -1.13 9.34
N GLN A 35 -13.84 -1.54 10.24
CA GLN A 35 -13.47 -2.28 11.44
C GLN A 35 -12.95 -3.68 11.09
N GLU A 36 -13.63 -4.40 10.19
CA GLU A 36 -13.17 -5.71 9.73
C GLU A 36 -11.82 -5.62 9.02
N PHE A 37 -11.66 -4.64 8.11
CA PHE A 37 -10.42 -4.39 7.39
C PHE A 37 -9.26 -4.07 8.35
N THR A 38 -9.46 -3.13 9.28
CA THR A 38 -8.42 -2.77 10.25
C THR A 38 -8.10 -3.90 11.22
N ALA A 39 -9.07 -4.75 11.58
CA ALA A 39 -8.85 -5.96 12.35
C ALA A 39 -7.98 -6.97 11.59
N GLN A 40 -8.23 -7.16 10.30
CA GLN A 40 -7.40 -8.02 9.45
C GLN A 40 -5.96 -7.50 9.35
N LEU A 41 -5.77 -6.19 9.15
CA LEU A 41 -4.43 -5.58 9.10
C LEU A 41 -3.64 -5.83 10.39
N ARG A 42 -4.29 -5.63 11.55
CA ARG A 42 -3.66 -5.88 12.86
C ARG A 42 -3.30 -7.35 13.05
N ARG A 43 -4.13 -8.27 12.56
CA ARG A 43 -3.87 -9.72 12.66
C ARG A 43 -2.70 -10.15 11.77
N SER A 44 -2.61 -9.60 10.56
CA SER A 44 -1.56 -9.94 9.59
C SER A 44 -0.23 -9.26 9.88
N PHE A 45 -0.25 -8.05 10.43
CA PHE A 45 0.94 -7.22 10.70
C PHE A 45 0.91 -6.63 12.12
N PRO A 46 1.03 -7.46 13.16
CA PRO A 46 0.80 -7.06 14.56
C PRO A 46 1.77 -6.00 15.09
N THR A 47 2.90 -5.78 14.42
CA THR A 47 3.95 -4.83 14.80
C THR A 47 3.97 -3.58 13.93
N VAL A 48 3.07 -3.45 12.96
CA VAL A 48 2.98 -2.30 12.05
C VAL A 48 1.85 -1.40 12.49
N SER A 49 2.08 -0.09 12.47
CA SER A 49 1.05 0.91 12.78
C SER A 49 0.39 1.40 11.50
N PHE A 50 -0.92 1.23 11.39
CA PHE A 50 -1.71 1.70 10.25
C PHE A 50 -2.56 2.91 10.63
N THR A 51 -2.58 3.91 9.76
CA THR A 51 -3.56 5.00 9.77
C THR A 51 -4.40 4.87 8.51
N VAL A 52 -5.72 4.76 8.68
CA VAL A 52 -6.66 4.66 7.55
C VAL A 52 -7.47 5.94 7.48
N ILE A 53 -7.51 6.55 6.30
CA ILE A 53 -8.29 7.77 6.02
C ILE A 53 -9.23 7.46 4.85
N GLY A 54 -10.53 7.64 5.06
CA GLY A 54 -11.57 7.50 4.04
C GLY A 54 -12.00 8.85 3.46
N GLY A 55 -12.77 8.79 2.36
CA GLY A 55 -13.40 9.97 1.77
C GLY A 55 -12.42 10.98 1.18
N ILE A 56 -11.18 10.56 0.85
CA ILE A 56 -10.22 11.45 0.22
C ILE A 56 -10.63 11.63 -1.24
N ALA A 57 -11.11 12.83 -1.57
CA ALA A 57 -11.25 13.28 -2.95
C ALA A 57 -9.84 13.45 -3.56
N GLY A 58 -9.29 12.37 -4.11
CA GLY A 58 -7.97 12.34 -4.73
C GLY A 58 -8.05 12.61 -6.23
N LEU A 59 -7.22 13.54 -6.72
CA LEU A 59 -6.90 13.60 -8.14
C LEU A 59 -5.83 12.53 -8.41
N GLY A 60 -6.22 11.44 -9.07
CA GLY A 60 -5.29 10.44 -9.55
C GLY A 60 -4.42 11.03 -10.67
N VAL A 61 -3.17 11.37 -10.36
CA VAL A 61 -2.19 11.72 -11.39
C VAL A 61 -1.58 10.41 -11.89
N GLN A 62 -1.95 10.00 -13.11
CA GLN A 62 -1.28 8.90 -13.78
C GLN A 62 0.22 9.20 -13.81
N ALA A 63 1.05 8.27 -13.32
CA ALA A 63 2.50 8.42 -13.39
C ALA A 63 2.87 8.72 -14.84
N GLY A 64 3.35 9.95 -15.09
CA GLY A 64 3.76 10.40 -16.41
C GLY A 64 4.88 9.48 -16.90
N GLY A 65 4.57 8.64 -17.88
CA GLY A 65 5.57 7.96 -18.65
C GLY A 65 6.28 9.02 -19.48
N ASP A 66 7.50 9.35 -19.07
CA ASP A 66 8.43 10.14 -19.88
C ASP A 66 8.49 9.51 -21.28
N SER A 67 7.86 10.18 -22.24
CA SER A 67 7.77 9.76 -23.63
C SER A 67 8.40 10.86 -24.47
N GLY A 68 9.72 10.98 -24.40
CA GLY A 68 10.55 11.66 -25.40
C GLY A 68 11.13 13.00 -24.98
#